data_AF-A0AAJ2PAW0-F1
#
_entry.id   AF-A0AAJ2PAW0-F1
#
_cell.length_a   1.000
_cell.length_b   1.000
_cell.length_c   1.000
_cell.angle_alpha   90.00
_cell.angle_beta   90.00
_cell.angle_gamma   90.00
#
_symmetry.space_group_name_H-M   'P 1'
#
loop_
_entity.id
_entity.type
_entity.pdbx_description
1 polymer ?
#
loop_
_entity_poly.entity_id
_entity_poly.type
_entity_poly.pdbx_seq_one_letter_code
_entity_poly.pdbx_strand_id
1 'polypeptide(L)'
;NRERVKEKRCNLMVTTHIFVVDENTFPIHLEYMFAGTGAKEKEEHIGLLADIKRVRVGDNVIFYLQRVGEKEGGFFGLFKVKDHKPLVFKEPGGEYLFDELKKKLIYRTFIEPFQVYKRPVTEWEALDVLPEKSTDILWSLIYRKLRALRGCTQITLEEAERLIALIRNNNNGKTFTSKIGYSYDSEEGEIIEGYSKKYTGKIIGLDTIKFLVEKYNKQRAFEVELQAFFTENAGENIIKDITGDKNEIIWLGNEVYCGVGMQKIDVFTITESINQKLFRIIELKDEFVLPTVIFQIKKYVEWTKQHMKGSNNNNIQPFVIAKKIPELSTGKIKLGKFEATLSGKKETIFFKKIIDAFKEFNKKKLALPIRYFEYEIFDSKNPKIIFNEINY
;
A
#
# COMPACT_ATOMS: atom_id res chain seq x y z
N ASN A 1 0.79 32.27 11.74
CA ASN A 1 0.51 31.92 10.33
C ASN A 1 1.44 30.82 9.78
N ARG A 2 2.78 30.90 9.96
CA ARG A 2 3.71 29.85 9.50
C ARG A 2 3.53 28.49 10.21
N GLU A 3 3.24 28.46 11.51
CA GLU A 3 2.95 27.22 12.25
C GLU A 3 1.64 26.58 11.82
N ARG A 4 0.53 27.33 11.70
CA ARG A 4 -0.73 26.82 11.12
C ARG A 4 -0.58 26.31 9.69
N VAL A 5 0.29 26.91 8.88
CA VAL A 5 0.59 26.43 7.52
C VAL A 5 1.47 25.17 7.58
N LYS A 6 2.43 25.07 8.50
CA LYS A 6 3.22 23.85 8.75
C LYS A 6 2.36 22.71 9.27
N GLU A 7 1.45 22.97 10.21
CA GLU A 7 0.52 22.00 10.80
C GLU A 7 -0.55 21.55 9.79
N LYS A 8 -1.07 22.46 8.96
CA LYS A 8 -1.92 22.09 7.81
C LYS A 8 -1.18 21.28 6.74
N ARG A 9 0.11 21.57 6.51
CA ARG A 9 0.95 20.85 5.54
C ARG A 9 1.41 19.49 6.07
N CYS A 10 1.73 19.38 7.36
CA CYS A 10 1.97 18.11 8.07
C CYS A 10 0.74 17.20 8.04
N ASN A 11 -0.46 17.75 8.24
CA ASN A 11 -1.71 17.00 8.19
C ASN A 11 -2.10 16.49 6.78
N LEU A 12 -1.41 16.94 5.72
CA LEU A 12 -1.63 16.50 4.34
C LEU A 12 -0.54 15.56 3.82
N MET A 13 0.63 15.47 4.49
CA MET A 13 1.71 14.54 4.13
C MET A 13 1.52 13.18 4.80
N VAL A 14 0.39 12.54 4.51
CA VAL A 14 0.06 11.19 4.97
C VAL A 14 -0.39 10.35 3.79
N THR A 15 -0.34 9.02 3.94
CA THR A 15 -0.83 8.13 2.89
C THR A 15 -2.31 8.40 2.63
N THR A 16 -2.70 8.47 1.37
CA THR A 16 -4.11 8.61 0.98
C THR A 16 -4.57 7.33 0.30
N HIS A 17 -5.65 6.75 0.84
CA HIS A 17 -6.23 5.50 0.36
C HIS A 17 -7.54 5.77 -0.37
N ILE A 18 -7.64 5.21 -1.57
CA ILE A 18 -8.83 5.23 -2.41
C ILE A 18 -9.60 3.93 -2.18
N PHE A 19 -10.78 4.04 -1.59
CA PHE A 19 -11.70 2.91 -1.41
C PHE A 19 -12.76 2.92 -2.51
N VAL A 20 -12.90 1.79 -3.21
CA VAL A 20 -13.85 1.66 -4.31
C VAL A 20 -15.22 1.27 -3.77
N VAL A 21 -16.25 2.03 -4.10
CA VAL A 21 -17.63 1.85 -3.66
C VAL A 21 -18.61 1.94 -4.83
N ASP A 22 -19.82 1.47 -4.60
CA ASP A 22 -20.98 1.62 -5.48
C ASP A 22 -22.14 2.29 -4.73
N GLU A 23 -23.26 2.51 -5.41
CA GLU A 23 -24.43 3.20 -4.84
C GLU A 23 -25.05 2.46 -3.64
N ASN A 24 -24.85 1.14 -3.50
CA ASN A 24 -25.35 0.38 -2.34
C ASN A 24 -24.41 0.51 -1.14
N THR A 25 -23.10 0.39 -1.40
CA THR A 25 -22.09 0.33 -0.35
C THR A 25 -21.71 1.71 0.15
N PHE A 26 -21.76 2.75 -0.67
CA PHE A 26 -21.29 4.08 -0.28
C PHE A 26 -22.09 4.70 0.88
N PRO A 27 -23.44 4.72 0.88
CA PRO A 27 -24.22 5.17 2.04
C PRO A 27 -23.86 4.41 3.32
N ILE A 28 -23.65 3.10 3.24
CA ILE A 28 -23.37 2.26 4.41
C ILE A 28 -21.99 2.54 5.00
N HIS A 29 -20.97 2.77 4.16
CA HIS A 29 -19.66 3.22 4.65
C HIS A 29 -19.75 4.56 5.39
N LEU A 30 -20.57 5.49 4.89
CA LEU A 30 -20.81 6.80 5.52
C LEU A 30 -21.61 6.68 6.82
N GLU A 31 -22.71 5.93 6.84
CA GLU A 31 -23.57 5.85 8.02
C GLU A 31 -22.89 5.13 9.18
N TYR A 32 -22.06 4.12 8.90
CA TYR A 32 -21.35 3.34 9.92
C TYR A 32 -19.89 3.78 10.14
N MET A 33 -19.41 4.78 9.39
CA MET A 33 -18.04 5.32 9.49
C MET A 33 -16.96 4.23 9.44
N PHE A 34 -17.02 3.37 8.41
CA PHE A 34 -15.94 2.44 8.09
C PHE A 34 -15.57 2.51 6.61
N ALA A 35 -14.42 1.94 6.25
CA ALA A 35 -13.98 1.68 4.89
C ALA A 35 -13.65 0.18 4.74
N GLY A 36 -14.16 -0.47 3.70
CA GLY A 36 -14.10 -1.92 3.55
C GLY A 36 -13.61 -2.40 2.18
N THR A 37 -13.08 -3.62 2.14
CA THR A 37 -12.69 -4.31 0.90
C THR A 37 -13.27 -5.72 0.84
N GLY A 38 -13.58 -6.19 -0.37
CA GLY A 38 -14.21 -7.48 -0.60
C GLY A 38 -13.70 -8.17 -1.86
N ALA A 39 -13.83 -9.51 -1.91
CA ALA A 39 -13.38 -10.34 -3.03
C ALA A 39 -14.52 -11.24 -3.56
N LYS A 40 -15.64 -10.63 -3.95
CA LYS A 40 -16.87 -11.34 -4.35
C LYS A 40 -17.34 -12.26 -3.21
N GLU A 41 -17.50 -13.55 -3.49
CA GLU A 41 -18.00 -14.54 -2.52
C GLU A 41 -16.92 -15.12 -1.59
N LYS A 42 -15.64 -14.72 -1.75
CA LYS A 42 -14.57 -15.23 -0.89
C LYS A 42 -14.72 -14.70 0.52
N GLU A 43 -14.40 -15.56 1.50
CA GLU A 43 -14.36 -15.17 2.91
C GLU A 43 -12.99 -14.63 3.34
N GLU A 44 -11.95 -14.90 2.55
CA GLU A 44 -10.57 -14.46 2.78
C GLU A 44 -9.85 -14.18 1.46
N HIS A 45 -8.97 -13.18 1.47
CA HIS A 45 -8.15 -12.83 0.33
C HIS A 45 -6.84 -12.15 0.75
N ILE A 46 -5.74 -12.88 0.80
CA ILE A 46 -4.45 -12.38 1.31
C ILE A 46 -3.97 -11.09 0.60
N GLY A 47 -4.17 -10.97 -0.72
CA GLY A 47 -3.81 -9.74 -1.43
C GLY A 47 -4.61 -8.50 -1.00
N LEU A 48 -5.91 -8.66 -0.66
CA LEU A 48 -6.70 -7.54 -0.13
C LEU A 48 -6.33 -7.26 1.31
N LEU A 49 -5.96 -8.30 2.08
CA LEU A 49 -5.44 -8.12 3.42
C LEU A 49 -4.14 -7.32 3.40
N ALA A 50 -3.20 -7.67 2.52
CA ALA A 50 -1.97 -6.92 2.31
C ALA A 50 -2.26 -5.45 1.98
N ASP A 51 -3.25 -5.22 1.12
CA ASP A 51 -3.66 -3.89 0.72
C ASP A 51 -4.21 -3.07 1.89
N ILE A 52 -5.17 -3.60 2.65
CA ILE A 52 -5.77 -2.83 3.74
C ILE A 52 -4.85 -2.73 4.97
N LYS A 53 -3.96 -3.70 5.22
CA LYS A 53 -3.04 -3.69 6.39
C LYS A 53 -1.99 -2.57 6.35
N ARG A 54 -1.81 -1.92 5.19
CA ARG A 54 -0.93 -0.76 5.07
C ARG A 54 -1.50 0.51 5.70
N VAL A 55 -2.80 0.57 5.98
CA VAL A 55 -3.40 1.77 6.58
C VAL A 55 -2.76 2.08 7.93
N ARG A 56 -2.66 3.36 8.25
CA ARG A 56 -2.18 3.89 9.53
C ARG A 56 -3.20 4.89 10.07
N VAL A 57 -3.22 5.04 11.40
CA VAL A 57 -4.09 6.03 12.05
C VAL A 57 -3.80 7.42 11.49
N GLY A 58 -4.86 8.15 11.12
CA GLY A 58 -4.76 9.49 10.55
C GLY A 58 -4.51 9.54 9.04
N ASP A 59 -4.26 8.40 8.37
CA ASP A 59 -4.20 8.33 6.91
C ASP A 59 -5.50 8.86 6.30
N ASN A 60 -5.38 9.52 5.15
CA ASN A 60 -6.52 10.06 4.43
C ASN A 60 -7.30 8.96 3.71
N VAL A 61 -8.62 9.10 3.67
CA VAL A 61 -9.53 8.21 2.95
C VAL A 61 -10.39 9.02 1.99
N ILE A 62 -10.38 8.60 0.72
CA ILE A 62 -11.24 9.10 -0.34
C ILE A 62 -11.99 7.88 -0.91
N PHE A 63 -13.29 8.02 -1.09
CA PHE A 63 -14.13 7.03 -1.76
C PHE A 63 -14.18 7.33 -3.26
N TYR A 64 -14.01 6.31 -4.08
CA TYR A 64 -14.26 6.37 -5.51
C TYR A 64 -15.54 5.61 -5.80
N LEU A 65 -16.60 6.35 -6.10
CA LEU A 65 -17.88 5.81 -6.54
C LEU A 65 -17.78 5.44 -8.01
N GLN A 66 -18.00 4.17 -8.33
CA GLN A 66 -17.92 3.69 -9.71
C GLN A 66 -19.08 4.21 -10.57
N ARG A 67 -18.81 4.42 -11.85
CA ARG A 67 -19.83 4.75 -12.85
C ARG A 67 -20.95 3.70 -12.86
N VAL A 68 -22.20 4.16 -12.86
CA VAL A 68 -23.40 3.31 -13.03
C VAL A 68 -24.23 3.87 -14.18
N GLY A 69 -24.30 3.13 -15.29
CA GLY A 69 -25.02 3.55 -16.49
C GLY A 69 -24.50 4.89 -17.05
N GLU A 70 -25.39 5.89 -17.08
CA GLU A 70 -25.09 7.24 -17.55
C GLU A 70 -24.50 8.15 -16.47
N LYS A 71 -24.65 7.81 -15.18
CA LYS A 71 -24.06 8.58 -14.07
C LYS A 71 -22.57 8.35 -13.99
N GLU A 72 -21.82 9.43 -14.13
CA GLU A 72 -20.36 9.40 -14.08
C GLU A 72 -19.85 8.97 -12.70
N GLY A 73 -18.71 8.26 -12.67
CA GLY A 73 -18.04 7.97 -11.42
C GLY A 73 -17.44 9.23 -10.80
N GLY A 74 -17.18 9.21 -9.49
CA GLY A 74 -16.69 10.39 -8.78
C GLY A 74 -15.87 10.07 -7.53
N PHE A 75 -15.01 11.00 -7.15
CA PHE A 75 -14.20 10.90 -5.94
C PHE A 75 -14.78 11.79 -4.83
N PHE A 76 -15.09 11.16 -3.70
CA PHE A 76 -15.69 11.75 -2.51
C PHE A 76 -14.75 11.65 -1.32
N GLY A 77 -14.72 12.67 -0.47
CA GLY A 77 -13.82 12.72 0.68
C GLY A 77 -13.91 14.09 1.33
N LEU A 78 -13.10 14.43 2.34
CA LEU A 78 -11.95 13.71 2.88
C LEU A 78 -12.26 13.16 4.29
N PHE A 79 -11.94 11.89 4.51
CA PHE A 79 -12.05 11.20 5.81
C PHE A 79 -10.65 10.80 6.31
N LYS A 80 -10.56 10.34 7.56
CA LYS A 80 -9.33 9.78 8.14
C LYS A 80 -9.54 8.39 8.70
N VAL A 81 -8.52 7.56 8.65
CA VAL A 81 -8.49 6.28 9.39
C VAL A 81 -8.49 6.58 10.88
N LYS A 82 -9.50 6.04 11.58
CA LYS A 82 -9.73 6.27 13.00
C LYS A 82 -8.81 5.40 13.85
N ASP A 83 -8.37 5.92 15.00
CA ASP A 83 -7.69 5.11 16.00
C ASP A 83 -8.64 4.05 16.58
N HIS A 84 -8.31 2.78 16.36
CA HIS A 84 -9.04 1.63 16.86
C HIS A 84 -8.10 0.43 16.97
N LYS A 85 -8.40 -0.48 17.91
CA LYS A 85 -7.69 -1.75 18.07
C LYS A 85 -8.65 -2.93 17.94
N PRO A 86 -8.46 -3.83 16.95
CA PRO A 86 -7.45 -3.77 15.88
C PRO A 86 -7.75 -2.67 14.85
N LEU A 87 -6.71 -2.12 14.20
CA LEU A 87 -6.86 -1.05 13.19
C LEU A 87 -7.57 -1.55 11.93
N VAL A 88 -7.25 -2.78 11.53
CA VAL A 88 -7.91 -3.54 10.47
C VAL A 88 -8.47 -4.80 11.07
N PHE A 89 -9.74 -5.09 10.78
CA PHE A 89 -10.42 -6.28 11.26
C PHE A 89 -11.10 -7.04 10.14
N LYS A 90 -11.30 -8.34 10.37
CA LYS A 90 -12.17 -9.20 9.57
C LYS A 90 -13.59 -9.12 10.12
N GLU A 91 -14.54 -8.96 9.23
CA GLU A 91 -15.94 -9.30 9.49
C GLU A 91 -16.14 -10.78 9.07
N PRO A 92 -16.49 -11.67 10.02
CA PRO A 92 -16.60 -13.10 9.74
C PRO A 92 -17.87 -13.44 8.96
N GLY A 93 -17.75 -14.24 7.90
CA GLY A 93 -18.88 -14.71 7.10
C GLY A 93 -19.37 -13.73 6.03
N GLY A 94 -19.05 -12.44 6.17
CA GLY A 94 -19.51 -11.40 5.25
C GLY A 94 -21.00 -11.06 5.44
N GLU A 95 -21.60 -11.50 6.54
CA GLU A 95 -23.05 -11.48 6.79
C GLU A 95 -23.49 -10.15 7.40
N TYR A 96 -22.65 -9.52 8.24
CA TYR A 96 -23.02 -8.26 8.87
C TYR A 96 -23.09 -7.13 7.83
N LEU A 97 -24.30 -6.57 7.70
CA LEU A 97 -24.72 -5.58 6.70
C LEU A 97 -24.78 -6.12 5.27
N PHE A 98 -24.84 -7.44 5.07
CA PHE A 98 -24.89 -8.02 3.73
C PHE A 98 -26.12 -7.58 2.94
N ASP A 99 -27.28 -7.50 3.61
CA ASP A 99 -28.53 -7.11 2.97
C ASP A 99 -28.50 -5.68 2.45
N GLU A 100 -27.80 -4.77 3.13
CA GLU A 100 -27.63 -3.39 2.68
C GLU A 100 -26.47 -3.24 1.68
N LEU A 101 -25.32 -3.86 1.95
CA LEU A 101 -24.12 -3.76 1.13
C LEU A 101 -24.25 -4.47 -0.21
N LYS A 102 -25.07 -5.53 -0.28
CA LYS A 102 -25.15 -6.48 -1.41
C LYS A 102 -23.80 -7.09 -1.82
N LYS A 103 -22.79 -6.97 -0.96
CA LYS A 103 -21.40 -7.38 -1.18
C LYS A 103 -20.75 -7.74 0.15
N LYS A 104 -19.90 -8.78 0.13
CA LYS A 104 -19.08 -9.17 1.28
C LYS A 104 -17.86 -8.27 1.38
N LEU A 105 -17.87 -7.34 2.33
CA LEU A 105 -16.70 -6.54 2.70
C LEU A 105 -15.95 -7.24 3.84
N ILE A 106 -15.00 -8.10 3.46
CA ILE A 106 -14.24 -9.02 4.31
C ILE A 106 -13.40 -8.25 5.34
N TYR A 107 -12.60 -7.29 4.87
CA TYR A 107 -11.68 -6.53 5.72
C TYR A 107 -12.13 -5.08 5.81
N ARG A 108 -12.18 -4.56 7.02
CA ARG A 108 -12.70 -3.23 7.33
C ARG A 108 -11.73 -2.48 8.25
N THR A 109 -11.78 -1.16 8.18
CA THR A 109 -11.15 -0.24 9.13
C THR A 109 -12.15 0.87 9.45
N PHE A 110 -12.14 1.36 10.69
CA PHE A 110 -12.98 2.50 11.04
C PHE A 110 -12.38 3.79 10.52
N ILE A 111 -13.25 4.72 10.16
CA ILE A 111 -12.88 6.06 9.70
C ILE A 111 -13.59 7.12 10.53
N GLU A 112 -13.18 8.37 10.35
CA GLU A 112 -13.82 9.53 10.94
C GLU A 112 -13.83 10.71 9.95
N PRO A 113 -14.80 11.62 10.04
CA PRO A 113 -14.86 12.78 9.16
C PRO A 113 -13.67 13.71 9.40
N PHE A 114 -13.14 14.30 8.33
CA PHE A 114 -12.06 15.29 8.43
C PHE A 114 -12.38 16.59 7.69
N GLN A 115 -12.40 16.56 6.36
CA GLN A 115 -12.82 17.68 5.51
C GLN A 115 -13.82 17.15 4.49
N VAL A 116 -14.99 16.72 4.96
CA VAL A 116 -16.00 16.14 4.09
C VAL A 116 -16.53 17.23 3.15
N TYR A 117 -16.65 16.90 1.86
CA TYR A 117 -17.20 17.75 0.83
C TYR A 117 -18.45 17.09 0.24
N LYS A 118 -19.48 17.88 -0.10
CA LYS A 118 -20.75 17.34 -0.61
C LYS A 118 -20.60 16.75 -2.01
N ARG A 119 -20.01 17.54 -2.90
CA ARG A 119 -19.89 17.22 -4.33
C ARG A 119 -18.61 16.46 -4.62
N PRO A 120 -18.65 15.43 -5.48
CA PRO A 120 -17.43 14.75 -5.92
C PRO A 120 -16.64 15.62 -6.89
N VAL A 121 -15.39 15.25 -7.18
CA VAL A 121 -14.80 15.54 -8.50
C VAL A 121 -15.10 14.35 -9.41
N THR A 122 -15.52 14.59 -10.66
CA THR A 122 -15.87 13.49 -11.55
C THR A 122 -14.63 12.72 -12.00
N GLU A 123 -14.84 11.50 -12.51
CA GLU A 123 -13.77 10.69 -13.08
C GLU A 123 -13.08 11.39 -14.25
N TRP A 124 -13.86 12.02 -15.13
CA TRP A 124 -13.40 12.79 -16.27
C TRP A 124 -12.50 13.93 -15.85
N GLU A 125 -12.96 14.76 -14.89
CA GLU A 125 -12.19 15.88 -14.35
C GLU A 125 -10.87 15.42 -13.70
N ALA A 126 -10.89 14.28 -13.01
CA ALA A 126 -9.72 13.78 -12.29
C ALA A 126 -8.70 13.07 -13.19
N LEU A 127 -9.17 12.26 -14.15
CA LEU A 127 -8.38 11.28 -14.90
C LEU A 127 -8.29 11.56 -16.41
N ASP A 128 -9.35 12.05 -17.03
CA ASP A 128 -9.41 12.20 -18.50
C ASP A 128 -9.00 13.61 -18.95
N VAL A 129 -9.21 14.63 -18.10
CA VAL A 129 -8.65 15.97 -18.32
C VAL A 129 -7.14 15.91 -18.08
N LEU A 130 -6.40 15.86 -19.19
CA LEU A 130 -4.95 15.79 -19.17
C LEU A 130 -4.35 17.08 -18.61
N PRO A 131 -3.48 17.00 -17.58
CA PRO A 131 -2.72 18.14 -17.10
C PRO A 131 -1.62 18.52 -18.09
N GLU A 132 -1.09 19.73 -17.97
CA GLU A 132 0.03 20.21 -18.81
C GLU A 132 1.30 19.34 -18.64
N LYS A 133 1.53 18.83 -17.44
CA LYS A 133 2.70 18.01 -17.11
C LYS A 133 2.29 16.57 -16.90
N SER A 134 2.99 15.64 -17.54
CA SER A 134 2.77 14.20 -17.37
C SER A 134 2.96 13.70 -15.94
N THR A 135 3.73 14.43 -15.12
CA THR A 135 3.93 14.15 -13.68
C THR A 135 2.68 14.41 -12.84
N ASP A 136 1.74 15.20 -13.36
CA ASP A 136 0.53 15.58 -12.62
C ASP A 136 -0.65 14.62 -12.93
N ILE A 137 -0.44 13.66 -13.83
CA ILE A 137 -1.40 12.58 -14.12
C ILE A 137 -1.50 11.66 -12.90
N LEU A 138 -2.73 11.26 -12.53
CA LEU A 138 -2.98 10.31 -11.43
C LEU A 138 -2.73 8.85 -11.89
N TRP A 139 -1.47 8.55 -12.21
CA TRP A 139 -1.03 7.24 -12.72
C TRP A 139 -1.47 6.07 -11.85
N SER A 140 -1.42 6.19 -10.52
CA SER A 140 -1.87 5.13 -9.60
C SER A 140 -3.34 4.76 -9.84
N LEU A 141 -4.19 5.74 -10.14
CA LEU A 141 -5.60 5.54 -10.45
C LEU A 141 -5.83 4.97 -11.86
N ILE A 142 -5.06 5.41 -12.85
CA ILE A 142 -5.11 4.87 -14.21
C ILE A 142 -4.73 3.39 -14.21
N TYR A 143 -3.59 3.03 -13.59
CA TYR A 143 -3.15 1.64 -13.49
C TYR A 143 -4.16 0.75 -12.75
N ARG A 144 -4.79 1.27 -11.70
CA ARG A 144 -5.90 0.60 -11.01
C ARG A 144 -7.06 0.32 -11.97
N LYS A 145 -7.51 1.32 -12.75
CA LYS A 145 -8.65 1.19 -13.67
C LYS A 145 -8.40 0.14 -14.75
N LEU A 146 -7.19 0.12 -15.32
CA LEU A 146 -6.77 -0.87 -16.33
C LEU A 146 -6.82 -2.33 -15.84
N ARG A 147 -6.84 -2.56 -14.52
CA ARG A 147 -6.79 -3.91 -13.95
C ARG A 147 -8.07 -4.28 -13.17
N ALA A 148 -8.80 -3.30 -12.62
CA ALA A 148 -10.04 -3.49 -11.86
C ALA A 148 -9.93 -4.47 -10.66
N LEU A 149 -8.76 -4.57 -10.03
CA LEU A 149 -8.47 -5.66 -9.07
C LEU A 149 -8.62 -5.31 -7.58
N ARG A 150 -8.61 -4.04 -7.19
CA ARG A 150 -8.35 -3.66 -5.78
C ARG A 150 -9.37 -2.68 -5.21
N GLY A 151 -9.92 -3.04 -4.06
CA GLY A 151 -10.89 -2.24 -3.30
C GLY A 151 -10.27 -1.16 -2.41
N CYS A 152 -8.96 -1.21 -2.17
CA CYS A 152 -8.20 -0.19 -1.45
C CYS A 152 -6.91 0.06 -2.24
N THR A 153 -6.68 1.28 -2.71
CA THR A 153 -5.48 1.66 -3.48
C THR A 153 -4.83 2.90 -2.88
N GLN A 154 -3.53 2.84 -2.59
CA GLN A 154 -2.77 4.04 -2.25
C GLN A 154 -2.49 4.89 -3.49
N ILE A 155 -2.45 6.20 -3.33
CA ILE A 155 -1.94 7.15 -4.32
C ILE A 155 -0.72 7.90 -3.75
N THR A 156 0.15 8.44 -4.58
CA THR A 156 1.32 9.20 -4.13
C THR A 156 0.91 10.47 -3.38
N LEU A 157 1.86 11.08 -2.66
CA LEU A 157 1.61 12.33 -1.93
C LEU A 157 1.17 13.45 -2.89
N GLU A 158 1.82 13.55 -4.05
CA GLU A 158 1.52 14.55 -5.07
C GLU A 158 0.16 14.29 -5.74
N GLU A 159 -0.16 13.02 -6.03
CA GLU A 159 -1.47 12.64 -6.55
C GLU A 159 -2.59 12.99 -5.55
N ALA A 160 -2.35 12.75 -4.26
CA ALA A 160 -3.28 13.09 -3.18
C ALA A 160 -3.49 14.60 -3.06
N GLU A 161 -2.41 15.39 -3.05
CA GLU A 161 -2.49 16.85 -3.03
C GLU A 161 -3.34 17.38 -4.20
N ARG A 162 -3.12 16.87 -5.42
CA ARG A 162 -3.89 17.26 -6.61
C ARG A 162 -5.36 16.86 -6.49
N LEU A 163 -5.66 15.60 -6.15
CA LEU A 163 -7.03 15.11 -6.08
C LEU A 163 -7.84 15.84 -4.99
N ILE A 164 -7.25 16.06 -3.82
CA ILE A 164 -7.87 16.83 -2.73
C ILE A 164 -8.11 18.28 -3.16
N ALA A 165 -7.19 18.89 -3.91
CA ALA A 165 -7.38 20.23 -4.45
C ALA A 165 -8.56 20.30 -5.43
N LEU A 166 -8.70 19.32 -6.33
CA LEU A 166 -9.83 19.24 -7.25
C LEU A 166 -11.17 19.13 -6.51
N ILE A 167 -11.27 18.21 -5.54
CA ILE A 167 -12.49 18.04 -4.72
C ILE A 167 -12.82 19.35 -3.98
N ARG A 168 -11.82 19.96 -3.34
CA ARG A 168 -11.98 21.22 -2.61
C ARG A 168 -12.48 22.33 -3.51
N ASN A 169 -11.89 22.47 -4.70
CA ASN A 169 -12.26 23.50 -5.67
C ASN A 169 -13.68 23.30 -6.18
N ASN A 170 -14.09 22.07 -6.48
CA ASN A 170 -15.47 21.78 -6.91
C ASN A 170 -16.52 22.10 -5.83
N ASN A 171 -16.09 22.21 -4.58
CA ASN A 171 -16.92 22.60 -3.44
C ASN A 171 -16.70 24.06 -3.00
N ASN A 172 -16.02 24.90 -3.81
CA ASN A 172 -15.69 26.29 -3.47
C ASN A 172 -14.98 26.43 -2.11
N GLY A 173 -14.18 25.43 -1.74
CA GLY A 173 -13.51 25.37 -0.45
C GLY A 173 -14.42 25.14 0.77
N LYS A 174 -15.72 24.92 0.59
CA LYS A 174 -16.68 24.75 1.68
C LYS A 174 -16.78 23.28 2.08
N THR A 175 -16.41 22.98 3.31
CA THR A 175 -16.63 21.67 3.91
C THR A 175 -18.07 21.53 4.41
N PHE A 176 -18.56 20.30 4.39
CA PHE A 176 -19.84 19.91 4.96
C PHE A 176 -19.61 19.24 6.31
N THR A 177 -20.29 19.73 7.34
CA THR A 177 -20.24 19.16 8.69
C THR A 177 -21.65 18.74 9.07
N SER A 178 -21.85 17.45 9.27
CA SER A 178 -23.10 16.93 9.83
C SER A 178 -23.07 16.92 11.35
N LYS A 179 -24.24 17.15 11.98
CA LYS A 179 -24.43 16.99 13.43
C LYS A 179 -24.82 15.57 13.83
N ILE A 180 -25.35 14.78 12.91
CA ILE A 180 -25.99 13.48 13.18
C ILE A 180 -25.25 12.34 12.48
N GLY A 181 -24.83 12.53 11.23
CA GLY A 181 -24.14 11.53 10.42
C GLY A 181 -24.19 11.86 8.93
N TYR A 182 -23.49 11.10 8.12
CA TYR A 182 -23.44 11.29 6.67
C TYR A 182 -24.19 10.16 5.97
N SER A 183 -24.80 10.46 4.84
CA SER A 183 -25.27 9.46 3.87
C SER A 183 -25.03 9.97 2.45
N TYR A 184 -25.39 9.19 1.45
CA TYR A 184 -25.22 9.53 0.05
C TYR A 184 -26.57 9.50 -0.66
N ASP A 185 -26.87 10.59 -1.38
CA ASP A 185 -28.05 10.68 -2.23
C ASP A 185 -27.65 10.33 -3.67
N SER A 186 -28.20 9.24 -4.19
CA SER A 186 -27.89 8.80 -5.56
C SER A 186 -28.58 9.67 -6.61
N GLU A 187 -29.70 10.32 -6.31
CA GLU A 187 -30.41 11.18 -7.25
C GLU A 187 -29.64 12.49 -7.46
N GLU A 188 -29.24 13.14 -6.36
CA GLU A 188 -28.46 14.39 -6.39
C GLU A 188 -26.96 14.15 -6.65
N GLY A 189 -26.45 12.93 -6.39
CA GLY A 189 -25.03 12.60 -6.55
C GLY A 189 -24.13 13.26 -5.51
N GLU A 190 -24.66 13.56 -4.31
CA GLU A 190 -23.98 14.30 -3.26
C GLU A 190 -23.99 13.57 -1.91
N ILE A 191 -22.99 13.88 -1.07
CA ILE A 191 -23.07 13.55 0.37
C ILE A 191 -24.07 14.49 1.04
N ILE A 192 -25.04 13.90 1.74
CA ILE A 192 -26.11 14.59 2.45
C ILE A 192 -26.04 14.36 3.97
N GLU A 193 -26.85 15.12 4.71
CA GLU A 193 -27.08 14.84 6.13
C GLU A 193 -27.83 13.50 6.24
N GLY A 194 -27.32 12.60 7.08
CA GLY A 194 -27.90 11.31 7.33
C GLY A 194 -27.90 10.99 8.82
N TYR A 195 -27.72 9.72 9.16
CA TYR A 195 -27.72 9.25 10.54
C TYR A 195 -26.46 8.42 10.81
N SER A 196 -25.81 8.68 11.94
CA SER A 196 -24.74 7.80 12.42
C SER A 196 -25.35 6.53 12.98
N LYS A 197 -24.95 5.39 12.41
CA LYS A 197 -25.28 4.05 12.90
C LYS A 197 -24.10 3.49 13.67
N LYS A 198 -24.40 2.74 14.75
CA LYS A 198 -23.37 2.06 15.53
C LYS A 198 -23.03 0.74 14.88
N TYR A 199 -21.76 0.50 14.61
CA TYR A 199 -21.28 -0.81 14.20
C TYR A 199 -21.37 -1.81 15.35
N THR A 200 -22.16 -2.87 15.18
CA THR A 200 -22.36 -3.96 16.15
C THR A 200 -21.88 -5.32 15.65
N GLY A 201 -21.36 -5.37 14.42
CA GLY A 201 -20.79 -6.57 13.84
C GLY A 201 -19.57 -7.08 14.61
N LYS A 202 -19.23 -8.35 14.38
CA LYS A 202 -18.08 -8.96 15.04
C LYS A 202 -16.77 -8.40 14.47
N ILE A 203 -15.83 -8.09 15.36
CA ILE A 203 -14.52 -7.53 15.04
C ILE A 203 -13.47 -8.59 15.36
N ILE A 204 -12.84 -9.16 14.32
CA ILE A 204 -11.80 -10.18 14.48
C ILE A 204 -10.45 -9.59 14.04
N GLY A 205 -9.49 -9.53 14.96
CA GLY A 205 -8.11 -9.20 14.63
C GLY A 205 -7.47 -10.29 13.76
N LEU A 206 -6.64 -9.87 12.81
CA LEU A 206 -5.88 -10.75 11.93
C LEU A 206 -4.40 -10.56 12.17
N ASP A 207 -3.67 -11.67 12.11
CA ASP A 207 -2.23 -11.71 12.30
C ASP A 207 -1.58 -12.29 11.03
N THR A 208 -0.89 -11.44 10.27
CA THR A 208 -0.33 -11.82 8.95
C THR A 208 0.75 -12.90 9.07
N ILE A 209 1.45 -13.00 10.21
CA ILE A 209 2.50 -14.00 10.37
C ILE A 209 1.94 -15.42 10.35
N LYS A 210 0.70 -15.62 10.81
CA LYS A 210 0.05 -16.93 10.80
C LYS A 210 -0.21 -17.41 9.37
N PHE A 211 -0.72 -16.52 8.51
CA PHE A 211 -0.94 -16.82 7.09
C PHE A 211 0.38 -17.16 6.38
N LEU A 212 1.43 -16.40 6.68
CA LEU A 212 2.77 -16.62 6.15
C LEU A 212 3.32 -17.99 6.54
N VAL A 213 3.31 -18.33 7.84
CA VAL A 213 3.81 -19.62 8.34
C VAL A 213 3.01 -20.80 7.81
N GLU A 214 1.68 -20.67 7.71
CA GLU A 214 0.84 -21.73 7.15
C GLU A 214 1.24 -22.08 5.70
N LYS A 215 1.49 -21.06 4.86
CA LYS A 215 1.93 -21.26 3.47
C LYS A 215 3.35 -21.78 3.38
N TYR A 216 4.24 -21.25 4.22
CA TYR A 216 5.63 -21.71 4.31
C TYR A 216 5.71 -23.21 4.65
N ASN A 217 4.95 -23.67 5.65
CA ASN A 217 4.90 -25.07 6.05
C ASN A 217 4.34 -25.99 4.97
N LYS A 218 3.41 -25.48 4.16
CA LYS A 218 2.85 -26.18 3.00
C LYS A 218 3.79 -26.17 1.77
N GLN A 219 4.98 -25.57 1.87
CA GLN A 219 5.95 -25.41 0.78
C GLN A 219 5.34 -24.79 -0.47
N ARG A 220 4.41 -23.83 -0.29
CA ARG A 220 3.77 -23.08 -1.37
C ARG A 220 4.40 -21.71 -1.49
N ALA A 221 4.29 -21.09 -2.67
CA ALA A 221 4.63 -19.69 -2.83
C ALA A 221 3.87 -18.82 -1.80
N PHE A 222 4.58 -17.88 -1.18
CA PHE A 222 4.11 -17.05 -0.07
C PHE A 222 4.56 -15.58 -0.17
N GLU A 223 5.00 -15.12 -1.35
CA GLU A 223 5.42 -13.72 -1.56
C GLU A 223 4.32 -12.71 -1.16
N VAL A 224 3.04 -13.01 -1.44
CA VAL A 224 1.90 -12.15 -1.07
C VAL A 224 1.67 -12.12 0.44
N GLU A 225 1.87 -13.24 1.14
CA GLU A 225 1.83 -13.30 2.60
C GLU A 225 3.01 -12.52 3.23
N LEU A 226 4.20 -12.61 2.62
CA LEU A 226 5.36 -11.79 3.03
C LEU A 226 5.07 -10.30 2.84
N GLN A 227 4.44 -9.93 1.74
CA GLN A 227 3.98 -8.56 1.52
C GLN A 227 2.97 -8.11 2.58
N ALA A 228 1.98 -8.94 2.91
CA ALA A 228 1.01 -8.64 3.97
C ALA A 228 1.70 -8.44 5.33
N PHE A 229 2.71 -9.25 5.63
CA PHE A 229 3.55 -9.08 6.81
C PHE A 229 4.26 -7.73 6.82
N PHE A 230 4.85 -7.33 5.69
CA PHE A 230 5.51 -6.03 5.59
C PHE A 230 4.54 -4.85 5.73
N THR A 231 3.36 -4.91 5.11
CA THR A 231 2.40 -3.80 5.22
C THR A 231 1.82 -3.67 6.63
N GLU A 232 1.61 -4.78 7.34
CA GLU A 232 1.21 -4.77 8.76
C GLU A 232 2.31 -4.21 9.66
N ASN A 233 3.57 -4.64 9.47
CA ASN A 233 4.66 -4.37 10.42
C ASN A 233 5.56 -3.20 10.03
N ALA A 234 5.28 -2.47 8.93
CA ALA A 234 6.13 -1.34 8.51
C ALA A 234 6.19 -0.28 9.64
N GLY A 235 7.42 0.12 9.98
CA GLY A 235 7.71 0.99 11.12
C GLY A 235 8.08 0.25 12.43
N GLU A 236 7.74 -1.03 12.56
CA GLU A 236 7.97 -1.80 13.78
C GLU A 236 9.41 -2.32 13.87
N ASN A 237 9.91 -2.55 15.10
CA ASN A 237 11.32 -2.90 15.35
C ASN A 237 11.86 -4.07 14.51
N ILE A 238 11.00 -5.02 14.14
CA ILE A 238 11.36 -6.19 13.34
C ILE A 238 11.79 -5.85 11.90
N ILE A 239 11.28 -4.76 11.33
CA ILE A 239 11.55 -4.34 9.94
C ILE A 239 11.79 -2.84 9.77
N LYS A 240 11.98 -2.08 10.86
CA LYS A 240 12.20 -0.62 10.79
C LYS A 240 13.48 -0.25 10.03
N ASP A 241 14.52 -1.08 10.08
CA ASP A 241 15.76 -0.81 9.34
C ASP A 241 15.56 -0.87 7.82
N ILE A 242 14.54 -1.64 7.39
CA ILE A 242 14.13 -1.80 6.00
C ILE A 242 13.10 -0.73 5.63
N THR A 243 12.03 -0.60 6.41
CA THR A 243 10.84 0.22 6.09
C THR A 243 10.90 1.67 6.61
N GLY A 244 11.84 1.99 7.49
CA GLY A 244 11.85 3.26 8.24
C GLY A 244 11.28 3.12 9.64
N ASP A 245 11.55 4.10 10.50
CA ASP A 245 10.88 4.21 11.80
C ASP A 245 9.41 4.61 11.61
N LYS A 246 8.53 4.07 12.45
CA LYS A 246 7.09 4.34 12.43
C LYS A 246 6.74 5.82 12.40
N ASN A 247 7.50 6.66 13.12
CA ASN A 247 7.23 8.09 13.20
C ASN A 247 7.80 8.89 12.01
N GLU A 248 8.64 8.27 11.19
CA GLU A 248 9.24 8.90 10.02
C GLU A 248 8.52 8.53 8.72
N ILE A 249 7.76 7.44 8.69
CA ILE A 249 7.02 7.01 7.49
C ILE A 249 5.88 8.00 7.21
N ILE A 250 6.01 8.77 6.12
CA ILE A 250 4.99 9.71 5.64
C ILE A 250 4.15 9.12 4.49
N TRP A 251 4.61 8.02 3.89
CA TRP A 251 3.87 7.31 2.86
C TRP A 251 4.25 5.83 2.81
N LEU A 252 3.24 4.96 2.69
CA LEU A 252 3.41 3.51 2.53
C LEU A 252 2.52 2.98 1.41
N GLY A 253 3.13 2.27 0.47
CA GLY A 253 2.45 1.57 -0.61
C GLY A 253 2.95 0.14 -0.77
N ASN A 254 2.09 -0.70 -1.33
CA ASN A 254 2.44 -2.06 -1.73
C ASN A 254 1.92 -2.31 -3.15
N GLU A 255 2.66 -3.10 -3.94
CA GLU A 255 2.40 -3.31 -5.37
C GLU A 255 2.24 -2.00 -6.16
N VAL A 256 3.21 -1.12 -5.97
CA VAL A 256 3.25 0.19 -6.63
C VAL A 256 3.66 -0.02 -8.07
N TYR A 257 2.74 0.22 -9.01
CA TYR A 257 2.99 0.08 -10.43
C TYR A 257 4.13 1.00 -10.90
N CYS A 258 5.13 0.41 -11.57
CA CYS A 258 6.26 1.14 -12.15
C CYS A 258 6.28 0.98 -13.69
N GLY A 259 5.44 1.76 -14.37
CA GLY A 259 5.42 1.84 -15.82
C GLY A 259 4.44 0.88 -16.51
N VAL A 260 4.30 1.08 -17.83
CA VAL A 260 3.26 0.44 -18.65
C VAL A 260 3.42 -1.07 -18.83
N GLY A 261 4.60 -1.62 -18.54
CA GLY A 261 4.88 -3.06 -18.56
C GLY A 261 4.32 -3.83 -17.34
N MET A 262 3.53 -3.16 -16.49
CA MET A 262 2.87 -3.74 -15.32
C MET A 262 3.81 -4.35 -14.26
N GLN A 263 5.07 -3.90 -14.24
CA GLN A 263 5.98 -4.19 -13.14
C GLN A 263 5.53 -3.43 -11.89
N LYS A 264 5.78 -3.99 -10.71
CA LYS A 264 5.30 -3.43 -9.46
C LYS A 264 6.32 -3.57 -8.36
N ILE A 265 6.60 -2.49 -7.65
CA ILE A 265 7.40 -2.51 -6.44
C ILE A 265 6.58 -3.19 -5.34
N ASP A 266 7.10 -4.25 -4.72
CA ASP A 266 6.34 -5.03 -3.74
C ASP A 266 5.93 -4.20 -2.54
N VAL A 267 6.88 -3.48 -1.93
CA VAL A 267 6.64 -2.53 -0.85
C VAL A 267 7.49 -1.28 -1.08
N PHE A 268 6.89 -0.10 -0.86
CA PHE A 268 7.56 1.17 -1.00
C PHE A 268 7.18 2.07 0.16
N THR A 269 8.18 2.55 0.90
CA THR A 269 8.02 3.56 1.95
C THR A 269 8.74 4.85 1.59
N ILE A 270 8.14 5.98 1.96
CA ILE A 270 8.81 7.27 2.00
C ILE A 270 8.93 7.67 3.45
N THR A 271 10.17 7.91 3.90
CA THR A 271 10.44 8.39 5.25
C THR A 271 10.93 9.82 5.20
N GLU A 272 10.54 10.64 6.16
CA GLU A 272 11.03 12.02 6.29
C GLU A 272 11.43 12.27 7.75
N SER A 273 12.74 12.38 7.97
CA SER A 273 13.32 12.89 9.21
C SER A 273 13.76 14.34 9.02
N ILE A 274 14.16 15.01 10.11
CA ILE A 274 14.57 16.43 10.10
C ILE A 274 15.62 16.73 9.02
N ASN A 275 16.49 15.76 8.71
CA ASN A 275 17.64 15.97 7.83
C ASN A 275 17.55 15.18 6.51
N GLN A 276 16.59 14.26 6.36
CA GLN A 276 16.61 13.34 5.23
C GLN A 276 15.23 12.80 4.86
N LYS A 277 14.85 12.97 3.59
CA LYS A 277 13.76 12.24 2.96
C LYS A 277 14.33 11.04 2.22
N LEU A 278 13.88 9.81 2.50
CA LEU A 278 14.32 8.60 1.81
C LEU A 278 13.17 7.92 1.08
N PHE A 279 13.46 7.40 -0.11
CA PHE A 279 12.56 6.61 -0.95
C PHE A 279 13.04 5.15 -0.92
N ARG A 280 12.38 4.33 -0.11
CA ARG A 280 12.82 2.96 0.20
C ARG A 280 12.04 1.96 -0.65
N ILE A 281 12.69 1.46 -1.69
CA ILE A 281 12.12 0.50 -2.65
C ILE A 281 12.45 -0.90 -2.14
N ILE A 282 11.46 -1.72 -1.85
CA ILE A 282 11.64 -3.04 -1.25
C ILE A 282 11.10 -4.10 -2.19
N GLU A 283 11.99 -4.95 -2.69
CA GLU A 283 11.68 -6.15 -3.45
C GLU A 283 11.73 -7.37 -2.53
N LEU A 284 10.65 -8.13 -2.50
CA LEU A 284 10.48 -9.33 -1.70
C LEU A 284 10.64 -10.56 -2.59
N LYS A 285 11.28 -11.60 -2.06
CA LYS A 285 11.39 -12.91 -2.71
C LYS A 285 11.08 -13.98 -1.68
N ASP A 286 10.11 -14.84 -1.97
CA ASP A 286 9.83 -16.02 -1.14
C ASP A 286 10.84 -17.17 -1.35
N GLU A 287 11.70 -17.00 -2.36
CA GLU A 287 12.79 -17.89 -2.75
C GLU A 287 14.18 -17.25 -2.57
N PHE A 288 15.22 -17.95 -3.03
CA PHE A 288 16.58 -17.41 -3.06
C PHE A 288 16.69 -16.31 -4.13
N VAL A 289 17.37 -15.22 -3.79
CA VAL A 289 17.57 -14.12 -4.74
C VAL A 289 18.44 -14.57 -5.93
N LEU A 290 18.02 -14.19 -7.13
CA LEU A 290 18.80 -14.39 -8.36
C LEU A 290 19.55 -13.11 -8.75
N PRO A 291 20.73 -13.20 -9.40
CA PRO A 291 21.48 -12.02 -9.84
C PRO A 291 20.68 -11.09 -10.76
N THR A 292 19.68 -11.63 -11.47
CA THR A 292 18.80 -10.89 -12.39
C THR A 292 17.90 -9.87 -11.69
N VAL A 293 17.74 -9.93 -10.36
CA VAL A 293 16.95 -8.96 -9.58
C VAL A 293 17.41 -7.51 -9.83
N ILE A 294 18.69 -7.29 -10.15
CA ILE A 294 19.23 -5.95 -10.43
C ILE A 294 18.53 -5.26 -11.61
N PHE A 295 17.99 -6.02 -12.57
CA PHE A 295 17.29 -5.44 -13.72
C PHE A 295 15.95 -4.84 -13.30
N GLN A 296 15.27 -5.50 -12.36
CA GLN A 296 14.01 -5.05 -11.77
C GLN A 296 14.27 -3.83 -10.88
N ILE A 297 15.23 -3.92 -9.96
CA ILE A 297 15.63 -2.80 -9.09
C ILE A 297 16.04 -1.57 -9.90
N LYS A 298 16.80 -1.74 -11.00
CA LYS A 298 17.16 -0.63 -11.88
C LYS A 298 15.92 0.09 -12.41
N LYS A 299 14.92 -0.63 -12.90
CA LYS A 299 13.69 -0.02 -13.42
C LYS A 299 12.91 0.70 -12.33
N TYR A 300 12.89 0.16 -11.11
CA TYR A 300 12.20 0.79 -9.99
C TYR A 300 12.85 2.10 -9.58
N VAL A 301 14.19 2.12 -9.52
CA VAL A 301 14.98 3.32 -9.24
C VAL A 301 14.72 4.38 -10.30
N GLU A 302 14.79 4.03 -11.59
CA GLU A 302 14.56 4.98 -12.68
C GLU A 302 13.11 5.50 -12.70
N TRP A 303 12.12 4.62 -12.47
CA TRP A 303 10.73 5.04 -12.34
C TRP A 303 10.53 6.01 -11.17
N THR A 304 11.10 5.69 -10.01
CA THR A 304 11.01 6.52 -8.80
C THR A 304 11.56 7.93 -9.05
N LYS A 305 12.73 8.06 -9.68
CA LYS A 305 13.32 9.37 -10.05
C LYS A 305 12.39 10.23 -10.90
N GLN A 306 11.64 9.61 -11.80
CA GLN A 306 10.81 10.31 -12.78
C GLN A 306 9.42 10.66 -12.22
N HIS A 307 8.89 9.86 -11.30
CA HIS A 307 7.49 9.96 -10.85
C HIS A 307 7.35 10.43 -9.39
N MET A 308 8.39 10.32 -8.56
CA MET A 308 8.34 10.68 -7.15
C MET A 308 9.11 11.97 -6.90
N LYS A 309 8.39 13.03 -6.52
CA LYS A 309 8.97 14.37 -6.34
C LYS A 309 9.99 14.42 -5.21
N GLY A 310 11.15 14.99 -5.51
CA GLY A 310 12.27 15.11 -4.57
C GLY A 310 13.14 13.87 -4.45
N SER A 311 12.85 12.81 -5.20
CA SER A 311 13.71 11.64 -5.29
C SER A 311 14.93 11.91 -6.20
N ASN A 312 16.07 11.35 -5.84
CA ASN A 312 17.33 11.46 -6.57
C ASN A 312 18.29 10.31 -6.14
N ASN A 313 19.45 10.23 -6.78
CA ASN A 313 20.39 9.12 -6.56
C ASN A 313 20.90 9.02 -5.11
N ASN A 314 20.88 10.10 -4.33
CA ASN A 314 21.40 10.13 -2.96
C ASN A 314 20.34 9.81 -1.89
N ASN A 315 19.08 9.62 -2.28
CA ASN A 315 18.00 9.37 -1.33
C ASN A 315 17.04 8.24 -1.71
N ILE A 316 17.27 7.58 -2.85
CA ILE A 316 16.60 6.34 -3.19
C ILE A 316 17.42 5.19 -2.59
N GLN A 317 16.81 4.40 -1.72
CA GLN A 317 17.41 3.25 -1.06
C GLN A 317 16.71 1.96 -1.51
N PRO A 318 17.34 1.17 -2.41
CA PRO A 318 16.83 -0.14 -2.77
C PRO A 318 17.14 -1.18 -1.68
N PHE A 319 16.17 -2.04 -1.41
CA PHE A 319 16.24 -3.20 -0.54
C PHE A 319 15.85 -4.46 -1.30
N VAL A 320 16.59 -5.53 -1.08
CA VAL A 320 16.24 -6.87 -1.55
C VAL A 320 16.13 -7.78 -0.34
N ILE A 321 14.97 -8.42 -0.18
CA ILE A 321 14.66 -9.30 0.94
C ILE A 321 14.40 -10.70 0.38
N ALA A 322 15.19 -11.70 0.77
CA ALA A 322 15.08 -13.05 0.22
C ALA A 322 15.30 -14.12 1.27
N LYS A 323 14.96 -15.37 0.92
CA LYS A 323 15.20 -16.52 1.79
C LYS A 323 16.69 -16.70 2.06
N LYS A 324 17.07 -17.02 3.30
CA LYS A 324 18.46 -17.30 3.66
C LYS A 324 19.05 -18.44 2.84
N ILE A 325 20.19 -18.17 2.21
CA ILE A 325 20.92 -19.17 1.42
C ILE A 325 21.65 -20.12 2.38
N PRO A 326 21.50 -21.46 2.23
CA PRO A 326 22.19 -22.42 3.08
C PRO A 326 23.71 -22.22 3.06
N GLU A 327 24.32 -22.15 4.24
CA GLU A 327 25.77 -22.09 4.36
C GLU A 327 26.37 -23.46 4.03
N LEU A 328 27.40 -23.47 3.19
CA LEU A 328 28.33 -24.60 3.12
C LEU A 328 29.28 -24.46 4.30
N SER A 329 29.45 -25.55 5.06
CA SER A 329 30.18 -25.67 6.34
C SER A 329 31.68 -25.39 6.29
N THR A 330 32.11 -24.26 5.74
CA THR A 330 33.52 -23.83 5.69
C THR A 330 33.70 -22.34 6.03
N GLY A 331 33.19 -21.97 7.21
CA GLY A 331 33.82 -21.07 8.21
C GLY A 331 34.35 -19.67 7.88
N LYS A 332 34.54 -19.21 6.63
CA LYS A 332 35.15 -17.89 6.37
C LYS A 332 34.61 -17.09 5.18
N ILE A 333 33.83 -17.67 4.27
CA ILE A 333 33.17 -16.96 3.16
C ILE A 333 31.82 -17.62 2.91
N LYS A 334 30.77 -16.84 2.65
CA LYS A 334 29.47 -17.34 2.20
C LYS A 334 29.63 -17.98 0.81
N LEU A 335 30.07 -19.23 0.78
CA LEU A 335 30.29 -20.05 -0.42
C LEU A 335 29.00 -20.73 -0.90
N GLY A 336 27.86 -20.39 -0.28
CA GLY A 336 26.55 -20.98 -0.54
C GLY A 336 26.23 -21.03 -2.05
N LYS A 337 25.71 -22.17 -2.46
CA LYS A 337 25.17 -22.36 -3.81
C LYS A 337 23.80 -23.02 -3.69
N PHE A 338 22.94 -22.72 -4.63
CA PHE A 338 21.64 -23.37 -4.73
C PHE A 338 21.35 -23.69 -6.20
N GLU A 339 20.46 -24.65 -6.42
CA GLU A 339 19.93 -24.92 -7.75
C GLU A 339 18.71 -24.04 -8.00
N ALA A 340 18.68 -23.40 -9.16
CA ALA A 340 17.52 -22.65 -9.63
C ALA A 340 17.25 -23.00 -11.09
N THR A 341 15.99 -22.89 -11.50
CA THR A 341 15.61 -23.05 -12.91
C THR A 341 15.65 -21.69 -13.59
N LEU A 342 16.61 -21.49 -14.49
CA LEU A 342 16.73 -20.30 -15.32
C LEU A 342 16.39 -20.66 -16.76
N SER A 343 15.43 -19.95 -17.37
CA SER A 343 15.02 -20.18 -18.77
C SER A 343 14.73 -21.66 -19.11
N GLY A 344 14.12 -22.39 -18.16
CA GLY A 344 13.79 -23.81 -18.31
C GLY A 344 14.94 -24.80 -18.06
N LYS A 345 16.13 -24.32 -17.65
CA LYS A 345 17.29 -25.17 -17.34
C LYS A 345 17.67 -25.06 -15.87
N LYS A 346 17.97 -26.19 -15.24
CA LYS A 346 18.55 -26.20 -13.89
C LYS A 346 19.99 -25.68 -13.95
N GLU A 347 20.26 -24.65 -13.18
CA GLU A 347 21.57 -24.03 -13.06
C GLU A 347 21.98 -23.94 -11.58
N THR A 348 23.27 -24.14 -11.33
CA THR A 348 23.86 -23.87 -10.02
C THR A 348 24.21 -22.39 -9.91
N ILE A 349 23.57 -21.71 -8.97
CA ILE A 349 23.81 -20.30 -8.68
C ILE A 349 24.70 -20.20 -7.46
N PHE A 350 25.80 -19.47 -7.61
CA PHE A 350 26.74 -19.20 -6.54
C PHE A 350 26.42 -17.85 -5.91
N PHE A 351 26.49 -17.78 -4.58
CA PHE A 351 26.30 -16.55 -3.82
C PHE A 351 27.15 -15.39 -4.34
N LYS A 352 28.39 -15.69 -4.73
CA LYS A 352 29.31 -14.71 -5.33
C LYS A 352 28.72 -13.99 -6.55
N LYS A 353 27.98 -14.67 -7.44
CA LYS A 353 27.37 -14.05 -8.62
C LYS A 353 26.32 -12.99 -8.25
N ILE A 354 25.57 -13.22 -7.16
CA ILE A 354 24.58 -12.27 -6.65
C ILE A 354 25.29 -11.03 -6.12
N ILE A 355 26.34 -11.23 -5.31
CA ILE A 355 27.15 -10.14 -4.76
C ILE A 355 27.85 -9.33 -5.84
N ASP A 356 28.42 -9.99 -6.86
CA ASP A 356 29.05 -9.31 -7.98
C ASP A 356 28.04 -8.45 -8.74
N ALA A 357 26.82 -8.97 -8.97
CA ALA A 357 25.72 -8.20 -9.57
C ALA A 357 25.33 -6.97 -8.74
N PHE A 358 25.24 -7.08 -7.41
CA PHE A 358 24.98 -5.95 -6.53
C PHE A 358 26.11 -4.92 -6.56
N LYS A 359 27.36 -5.36 -6.53
CA LYS A 359 28.54 -4.47 -6.64
C LYS A 359 28.55 -3.74 -7.98
N GLU A 360 28.23 -4.41 -9.07
CA GLU A 360 28.08 -3.78 -10.39
C GLU A 360 26.97 -2.75 -10.44
N PHE A 361 25.81 -3.04 -9.82
CA PHE A 361 24.75 -2.06 -9.67
C PHE A 361 25.22 -0.84 -8.88
N ASN A 362 25.83 -1.05 -7.71
CA ASN A 362 26.27 0.02 -6.81
C ASN A 362 27.34 0.92 -7.45
N LYS A 363 28.25 0.35 -8.26
CA LYS A 363 29.25 1.10 -9.04
C LYS A 363 28.64 2.13 -9.98
N LYS A 364 27.42 1.89 -10.49
CA LYS A 364 26.72 2.83 -11.39
C LYS A 364 26.17 4.06 -10.68
N LYS A 365 26.13 4.07 -9.34
CA LYS A 365 25.63 5.19 -8.52
C LYS A 365 24.25 5.72 -8.97
N LEU A 366 23.38 4.80 -9.38
CA LEU A 366 22.00 5.12 -9.80
C LEU A 366 21.12 5.44 -8.59
N ALA A 367 21.45 4.90 -7.43
CA ALA A 367 20.78 5.07 -6.15
C ALA A 367 21.81 4.83 -5.04
N LEU A 368 21.37 4.89 -3.78
CA LEU A 368 22.17 4.37 -2.66
C LEU A 368 22.45 2.86 -2.87
N PRO A 369 23.53 2.32 -2.27
CA PRO A 369 23.88 0.92 -2.43
C PRO A 369 22.73 -0.02 -2.04
N ILE A 370 22.52 -1.10 -2.79
CA ILE A 370 21.50 -2.10 -2.45
C ILE A 370 21.75 -2.66 -1.06
N ARG A 371 20.77 -2.57 -0.17
CA ARG A 371 20.80 -3.27 1.12
C ARG A 371 20.12 -4.62 0.96
N TYR A 372 20.85 -5.68 1.28
CA TYR A 372 20.38 -7.05 1.09
C TYR A 372 20.13 -7.70 2.44
N PHE A 373 18.92 -8.22 2.64
CA PHE A 373 18.54 -8.95 3.84
C PHE A 373 18.14 -10.37 3.48
N GLU A 374 18.55 -11.29 4.33
CA GLU A 374 18.07 -12.66 4.32
C GLU A 374 17.14 -12.90 5.49
N TYR A 375 16.08 -13.68 5.26
CA TYR A 375 15.17 -14.06 6.33
C TYR A 375 15.13 -15.56 6.61
N GLU A 376 14.81 -15.86 7.87
CA GLU A 376 14.52 -17.19 8.39
C GLU A 376 13.18 -17.17 9.12
N ILE A 377 12.35 -18.19 8.86
CA ILE A 377 11.04 -18.37 9.50
C ILE A 377 11.18 -19.47 10.54
N PHE A 378 10.81 -19.15 11.78
CA PHE A 378 10.76 -20.09 12.89
C PHE A 378 9.31 -20.39 13.19
N ASP A 379 8.87 -21.57 12.74
CA ASP A 379 7.57 -22.11 13.11
C ASP A 379 7.65 -22.75 14.50
N SER A 380 7.15 -22.02 15.49
CA SER A 380 7.06 -22.48 16.88
C SER A 380 5.71 -22.04 17.46
N LYS A 381 5.42 -22.37 18.73
CA LYS A 381 4.19 -21.88 19.41
C LYS A 381 3.99 -20.36 19.24
N ASN A 382 5.09 -19.61 19.14
CA ASN A 382 5.10 -18.20 18.76
C ASN A 382 5.87 -18.05 17.44
N PRO A 383 5.18 -18.08 16.29
CA PRO A 383 5.84 -17.93 14.99
C PRO A 383 6.59 -16.60 14.93
N LYS A 384 7.79 -16.62 14.35
CA LYS A 384 8.59 -15.40 14.13
C LYS A 384 9.36 -15.49 12.82
N ILE A 385 9.60 -14.34 12.22
CA ILE A 385 10.51 -14.17 11.09
C ILE A 385 11.68 -13.28 11.55
N ILE A 386 12.90 -13.66 11.18
CA ILE A 386 14.10 -12.89 11.52
C ILE A 386 14.73 -12.43 10.23
N PHE A 387 15.07 -11.14 10.14
CA PHE A 387 15.77 -10.55 9.00
C PHE A 387 17.20 -10.20 9.41
N ASN A 388 18.17 -10.62 8.61
CA ASN A 388 19.58 -10.35 8.83
C ASN A 388 20.16 -9.62 7.62
N GLU A 389 20.73 -8.43 7.84
CA GLU A 389 21.44 -7.71 6.80
C GLU A 389 22.74 -8.44 6.44
N ILE A 390 23.00 -8.57 5.14
CA ILE A 390 24.18 -9.21 4.62
C ILE A 390 25.14 -8.14 4.11
N ASN A 391 26.30 -8.04 4.76
CA ASN A 391 27.40 -7.17 4.33
C ASN A 391 28.22 -7.88 3.24
N TYR A 392 28.59 -7.17 2.15
CA TYR A 392 29.22 -7.80 0.98
C TYR A 392 30.24 -6.93 0.23
#